data_AF-A0A0C3D764-F1
#
_entry.id   AF-A0A0C3D764-F1
#
_cell.length_a   1.000
_cell.length_b   1.000
_cell.length_c   1.000
_cell.angle_alpha   90.00
_cell.angle_beta   90.00
_cell.angle_gamma   90.00
#
_symmetry.space_group_name_H-M   'P 1'
#
loop_
_entity.id
_entity.type
_entity.pdbx_description
1 polymer ?
#
loop_
_entity_poly.entity_id
_entity_poly.type
_entity_poly.pdbx_seq_one_letter_code
_entity_poly.pdbx_strand_id
1 'polypeptide(L)'
;MNPTSRLNDAARREVDDLTARIAALESRKQELTHEAFRVHFTIRSLQSRVAQLENETAPISRLPADVLEIIFEESRRVLFQWIGLRRPLPIEVQLSHVCRRWRQISLSTPSLWNTL
;
A
#
# COMPACT_ATOMS: atom_id res chain seq x y z
N MET A 1 52.40 -22.03 35.34
CA MET A 1 51.21 -21.48 34.62
C MET A 1 50.27 -22.64 34.31
N ASN A 2 49.01 -22.56 34.73
CA ASN A 2 48.06 -23.69 34.72
C ASN A 2 47.31 -23.77 33.36
N PRO A 3 47.34 -24.89 32.61
CA PRO A 3 46.73 -25.03 31.28
C PRO A 3 45.25 -24.67 31.22
N THR A 4 44.49 -24.98 32.28
CA THR A 4 43.05 -24.75 32.37
C THR A 4 42.67 -23.27 32.35
N SER A 5 43.53 -22.38 32.85
CA SER A 5 43.31 -20.93 32.80
C SER A 5 43.37 -20.38 31.38
N ARG A 6 44.31 -20.88 30.56
CA ARG A 6 44.50 -20.42 29.17
C ARG A 6 43.36 -20.83 28.24
N LEU A 7 42.81 -22.02 28.45
CA LEU A 7 41.62 -22.51 27.74
C LEU A 7 40.39 -21.63 28.04
N ASN A 8 40.21 -21.24 29.31
CA ASN A 8 39.13 -20.35 29.71
C ASN A 8 39.30 -18.93 29.13
N ASP A 9 40.53 -18.42 29.07
CA ASP A 9 40.82 -17.10 28.47
C ASP A 9 40.59 -17.09 26.95
N ALA A 10 40.93 -18.19 26.25
CA ALA A 10 40.68 -18.33 24.82
C ALA A 10 39.18 -18.38 24.51
N ALA A 11 38.42 -19.19 25.27
CA ALA A 11 36.97 -19.27 25.13
C ALA A 11 36.29 -17.91 25.42
N ARG A 12 36.78 -17.16 26.42
CA ARG A 12 36.26 -15.81 26.70
C ARG A 12 36.46 -14.86 25.52
N ARG A 13 37.66 -14.82 24.95
CA ARG A 13 37.97 -13.98 23.79
C ARG A 13 37.12 -14.33 22.57
N GLU A 14 36.88 -15.61 22.35
CA GLU A 14 36.02 -16.07 21.26
C GLU A 14 34.56 -15.63 21.47
N VAL A 15 34.04 -15.74 22.69
CA VAL A 15 32.70 -15.21 23.02
C VAL A 15 32.63 -13.70 22.79
N ASP A 16 33.65 -12.95 23.18
CA ASP A 16 33.68 -11.49 23.01
C ASP A 16 33.72 -11.09 21.52
N ASP A 17 34.53 -11.78 20.69
CA ASP A 17 34.57 -11.57 19.24
C ASP A 17 33.25 -11.92 18.56
N LEU A 18 32.65 -13.07 18.90
CA LEU A 18 31.34 -13.45 18.36
C LEU A 18 30.25 -12.46 18.76
N THR A 19 30.26 -11.98 20.01
CA THR A 19 29.32 -10.98 20.49
C THR A 19 29.46 -9.66 19.73
N ALA A 20 30.70 -9.21 19.49
CA ALA A 20 30.96 -8.01 18.69
C ALA A 20 30.48 -8.17 17.24
N ARG A 21 30.67 -9.35 16.64
CA ARG A 21 30.19 -9.63 15.28
C ARG A 21 28.67 -9.66 15.19
N ILE A 22 27.99 -10.26 16.17
CA ILE A 22 26.52 -10.25 16.24
C ILE A 22 26.01 -8.81 16.30
N ALA A 23 26.55 -7.98 17.19
CA ALA A 23 26.16 -6.58 17.32
C ALA A 23 26.35 -5.79 16.01
N ALA A 24 27.47 -6.01 15.31
CA ALA A 24 27.74 -5.38 14.02
C ALA A 24 26.72 -5.82 12.94
N LEU A 25 26.40 -7.11 12.88
CA LEU A 25 25.40 -7.63 11.94
C LEU A 25 23.98 -7.14 12.25
N GLU A 26 23.62 -7.02 13.52
CA GLU A 26 22.33 -6.47 13.94
C GLU A 26 22.19 -5.00 13.54
N SER A 27 23.23 -4.19 13.77
CA SER A 27 23.27 -2.81 13.30
C SER A 27 23.12 -2.73 11.78
N ARG A 28 23.85 -3.57 11.03
CA ARG A 28 23.73 -3.60 9.57
C ARG A 28 22.34 -4.03 9.09
N LYS A 29 21.71 -4.99 9.77
CA LYS A 29 20.33 -5.41 9.48
C LYS A 29 19.35 -4.24 9.68
N GLN A 30 19.51 -3.46 10.75
CA GLN A 30 18.67 -2.29 11.01
C GLN A 30 18.82 -1.23 9.91
N GLU A 31 20.05 -0.93 9.49
CA GLU A 31 20.31 0.01 8.39
C GLU A 31 19.63 -0.43 7.10
N LEU A 32 19.84 -1.69 6.69
CA LEU A 32 19.24 -2.24 5.47
C LEU A 32 17.72 -2.27 5.55
N THR A 33 17.16 -2.54 6.74
CA THR A 33 15.71 -2.50 6.95
C THR A 33 15.17 -1.08 6.75
N HIS A 34 15.85 -0.07 7.31
CA HIS A 34 15.48 1.32 7.13
C HIS A 34 15.56 1.76 5.67
N GLU A 35 16.64 1.38 4.97
CA GLU A 35 16.80 1.64 3.55
C GLU A 35 15.71 0.98 2.70
N ALA A 36 15.38 -0.29 2.99
CA ALA A 36 14.30 -1.00 2.33
C ALA A 36 12.95 -0.29 2.51
N PHE A 37 12.64 0.20 3.72
CA PHE A 37 11.44 0.99 3.96
C PHE A 37 11.41 2.28 3.15
N ARG A 38 12.54 3.00 3.08
CA ARG A 38 12.65 4.24 2.28
C ARG A 38 12.39 3.96 0.81
N VAL A 39 13.08 2.98 0.23
CA VAL A 39 12.91 2.60 -1.18
C VAL A 39 11.46 2.16 -1.44
N HIS A 40 10.87 1.36 -0.55
CA HIS A 40 9.47 0.94 -0.68
C HIS A 40 8.50 2.11 -0.70
N PHE A 41 8.68 3.08 0.20
CA PHE A 41 7.87 4.29 0.24
C PHE A 41 8.01 5.10 -1.05
N THR A 42 9.23 5.28 -1.55
CA THR A 42 9.49 5.99 -2.81
C THR A 42 8.83 5.29 -4.00
N ILE A 43 8.94 3.96 -4.10
CA ILE A 43 8.28 3.19 -5.17
C ILE A 43 6.77 3.42 -5.12
N ARG A 44 6.13 3.29 -3.95
CA ARG A 44 4.68 3.51 -3.83
C ARG A 44 4.26 4.93 -4.20
N SER A 45 5.04 5.94 -3.79
CA SER A 45 4.76 7.33 -4.14
C SER A 45 4.82 7.56 -5.66
N LEU A 46 5.85 7.03 -6.32
CA LEU A 46 6.00 7.12 -7.77
C LEU A 46 4.90 6.37 -8.52
N GLN A 47 4.55 5.16 -8.07
CA GLN A 47 3.44 4.39 -8.63
C GLN A 47 2.11 5.16 -8.51
N SER A 48 1.86 5.78 -7.36
CA SER A 48 0.66 6.63 -7.19
C SER A 48 0.66 7.82 -8.14
N ARG A 49 1.83 8.43 -8.39
CA ARG A 49 1.97 9.54 -9.34
C ARG A 49 1.73 9.11 -10.79
N VAL A 50 2.26 7.95 -11.20
CA VAL A 50 2.00 7.36 -12.52
C VAL A 50 0.51 7.11 -12.70
N ALA A 51 -0.13 6.42 -11.76
CA ALA A 51 -1.57 6.14 -11.82
C ALA A 51 -2.41 7.42 -11.86
N GLN A 52 -1.99 8.50 -11.17
CA GLN A 52 -2.67 9.79 -11.27
C GLN A 52 -2.62 10.35 -12.70
N LEU A 53 -1.43 10.38 -13.31
CA LEU A 53 -1.24 10.89 -14.67
C LEU A 53 -2.00 10.06 -15.70
N GLU A 54 -1.93 8.73 -15.59
CA GLU A 54 -2.70 7.82 -16.45
C GLU A 54 -4.21 8.11 -16.35
N ASN A 55 -4.72 8.24 -15.13
CA ASN A 55 -6.12 8.59 -14.90
C ASN A 55 -6.47 9.95 -15.52
N GLU A 56 -5.64 10.99 -15.35
CA GLU A 56 -5.88 12.32 -15.92
C GLU A 56 -5.91 12.30 -17.46
N THR A 57 -5.12 11.44 -18.09
CA THR A 57 -5.09 11.28 -19.56
C THR A 57 -6.18 10.35 -20.11
N ALA A 58 -6.84 9.57 -19.27
CA ALA A 58 -7.88 8.65 -19.71
C ALA A 58 -9.06 9.42 -20.33
N PRO A 59 -9.67 8.93 -21.44
CA PRO A 59 -10.77 9.64 -22.09
C PRO A 59 -11.94 9.96 -21.16
N ILE A 60 -12.24 9.08 -20.20
CA ILE A 60 -13.30 9.24 -19.20
C ILE A 60 -13.07 10.43 -18.26
N SER A 61 -11.82 10.83 -18.06
CA SER A 61 -11.46 11.99 -17.23
C SER A 61 -11.73 13.34 -17.90
N ARG A 62 -12.13 13.35 -19.17
CA ARG A 62 -12.62 14.55 -19.87
C ARG A 62 -14.13 14.74 -19.78
N LEU A 63 -14.86 13.72 -19.31
CA LEU A 63 -16.31 13.84 -19.15
C LEU A 63 -16.63 14.88 -18.07
N PRO A 64 -17.68 15.68 -18.22
CA PRO A 64 -18.24 16.52 -17.15
C PRO A 64 -18.65 15.72 -15.90
N ALA A 65 -18.78 16.40 -14.75
CA ALA A 65 -19.08 15.74 -13.48
C ALA A 65 -20.49 15.12 -13.47
N ASP A 66 -21.49 15.86 -13.92
CA ASP A 66 -22.88 15.41 -14.11
C ASP A 66 -23.00 14.17 -15.01
N VAL A 67 -22.21 14.11 -16.10
CA VAL A 67 -22.17 12.91 -16.96
C VAL A 67 -21.60 11.70 -16.20
N LEU A 68 -20.56 11.89 -15.38
CA LEU A 68 -20.03 10.83 -14.53
C LEU A 68 -21.03 10.39 -13.45
N GLU A 69 -21.79 11.32 -12.87
CA GLU A 69 -22.87 11.02 -11.92
C GLU A 69 -23.93 10.13 -12.55
N ILE A 70 -24.41 10.47 -13.76
CA ILE A 70 -25.35 9.64 -14.52
C ILE A 70 -24.77 8.24 -14.75
N ILE A 71 -23.52 8.14 -15.19
CA ILE A 71 -22.85 6.84 -15.39
C ILE A 71 -22.79 6.04 -14.09
N PHE A 72 -22.50 6.68 -12.95
CA PHE A 72 -22.41 6.02 -11.66
C PHE A 72 -23.78 5.51 -11.19
N GLU A 73 -24.83 6.31 -11.35
CA GLU A 73 -26.20 5.90 -11.03
C GLU A 73 -26.68 4.73 -11.89
N GLU A 74 -26.41 4.77 -13.20
CA GLU A 74 -26.74 3.67 -14.10
C GLU A 74 -25.91 2.42 -13.80
N SER A 75 -24.63 2.59 -13.48
CA SER A 75 -23.76 1.49 -13.03
C SER A 75 -24.33 0.84 -11.78
N ARG A 76 -24.86 1.64 -10.84
CA ARG A 76 -25.55 1.12 -9.65
C ARG A 76 -26.79 0.33 -10.06
N ARG A 77 -27.69 0.89 -10.87
CA ARG A 77 -28.93 0.22 -11.32
C ARG A 77 -28.67 -1.12 -12.03
N VAL A 78 -27.71 -1.14 -12.95
CA VAL A 78 -27.41 -2.31 -13.80
C VAL A 78 -26.61 -3.36 -13.04
N LEU A 79 -25.57 -2.97 -12.30
CA LEU A 79 -24.66 -3.90 -11.63
C LEU A 79 -25.15 -4.35 -10.25
N PHE A 80 -26.15 -3.69 -9.67
CA PHE A 80 -26.83 -4.18 -8.46
C PHE A 80 -27.45 -5.57 -8.67
N GLN A 81 -27.84 -5.91 -9.90
CA GLN A 81 -28.39 -7.23 -10.22
C GLN A 81 -27.32 -8.33 -10.30
N TRP A 82 -26.03 -7.96 -10.33
CA TRP A 82 -24.89 -8.87 -10.49
C TRP A 82 -24.15 -9.18 -9.17
N ILE A 83 -24.74 -8.80 -8.03
CA ILE A 83 -24.16 -8.96 -6.67
C ILE A 83 -23.93 -10.44 -6.30
N GLY A 84 -24.52 -11.39 -7.03
CA GLY A 84 -24.57 -12.79 -6.62
C GLY A 84 -23.30 -13.64 -6.74
N LEU A 85 -22.25 -13.25 -7.51
CA LEU A 85 -21.20 -14.23 -7.85
C LEU A 85 -19.74 -13.79 -7.66
N ARG A 86 -19.35 -12.50 -7.73
CA ARG A 86 -17.91 -12.12 -7.76
C ARG A 86 -17.50 -10.75 -7.19
N ARG A 87 -18.37 -9.94 -6.58
CA ARG A 87 -17.98 -8.61 -6.07
C ARG A 87 -17.91 -8.56 -4.53
N PRO A 88 -16.73 -8.31 -3.93
CA PRO A 88 -16.59 -8.27 -2.47
C PRO A 88 -17.10 -6.98 -1.82
N LEU A 89 -17.37 -5.92 -2.61
CA LEU A 89 -17.79 -4.60 -2.10
C LEU A 89 -18.95 -4.02 -2.93
N PRO A 90 -19.81 -3.16 -2.35
CA PRO A 90 -20.83 -2.42 -3.10
C PRO A 90 -20.25 -1.55 -4.22
N ILE A 91 -21.05 -1.25 -5.24
CA ILE A 91 -20.59 -0.55 -6.46
C ILE A 91 -20.16 0.88 -6.17
N GLU A 92 -20.87 1.58 -5.30
CA GLU A 92 -20.53 2.92 -4.80
C GLU A 92 -19.15 2.94 -4.12
N VAL A 93 -18.82 1.90 -3.36
CA VAL A 93 -17.48 1.73 -2.78
C VAL A 93 -16.44 1.52 -3.87
N GLN A 94 -16.72 0.67 -4.87
CA GLN A 94 -15.77 0.43 -5.97
C GLN A 94 -15.50 1.72 -6.77
N LEU A 95 -16.54 2.49 -7.09
CA LEU A 95 -16.44 3.75 -7.82
C LEU A 95 -15.55 4.77 -7.06
N SER A 96 -15.74 4.90 -5.75
CA SER A 96 -14.95 5.83 -4.92
C SER A 96 -13.47 5.45 -4.75
N HIS A 97 -13.07 4.24 -5.16
CA HIS A 97 -11.69 3.76 -5.09
C HIS A 97 -10.89 3.87 -6.40
N VAL A 98 -11.53 4.26 -7.52
CA VAL A 98 -10.86 4.34 -8.83
C VAL A 98 -9.79 5.44 -8.89
N CYS A 99 -10.19 6.69 -8.65
CA CYS A 99 -9.26 7.82 -8.64
C CYS A 99 -9.81 8.96 -7.75
N ARG A 100 -9.00 10.01 -7.50
CA ARG A 100 -9.40 11.15 -6.66
C ARG A 100 -10.68 11.82 -7.17
N ARG A 101 -10.81 11.98 -8.49
CA ARG A 101 -11.98 12.63 -9.12
C ARG A 101 -13.25 11.80 -8.93
N TRP A 102 -13.17 10.50 -9.17
CA TRP A 102 -14.30 9.58 -8.97
C TRP A 102 -14.73 9.52 -7.52
N ARG A 103 -13.78 9.52 -6.58
CA ARG A 103 -14.06 9.62 -5.16
C ARG A 103 -14.83 10.87 -4.81
N GLN A 104 -14.36 12.02 -5.29
CA GLN A 104 -15.03 13.30 -5.02
C GLN A 104 -16.47 13.28 -5.53
N ILE A 105 -16.68 12.88 -6.78
CA ILE A 105 -18.02 12.80 -7.39
C ILE A 105 -18.89 11.80 -6.61
N SER A 106 -18.40 10.58 -6.41
CA SER A 106 -19.15 9.53 -5.70
C SER A 106 -19.58 9.96 -4.29
N LEU A 107 -18.72 10.62 -3.52
CA LEU A 107 -19.07 11.14 -2.18
C LEU A 107 -20.00 12.36 -2.23
N SER A 108 -19.98 13.12 -3.32
CA SER A 108 -20.87 14.25 -3.57
C SER A 108 -22.21 13.87 -4.22
N THR A 109 -22.44 12.58 -4.50
CA THR A 109 -23.69 12.05 -5.09
C THR A 109 -24.42 11.17 -4.06
N PRO A 110 -25.28 11.74 -3.19
CA PRO A 110 -25.94 10.99 -2.11
C PRO A 110 -26.83 9.84 -2.58
N SER A 111 -27.40 9.94 -3.78
CA SER A 111 -28.24 8.89 -4.38
C SER A 111 -27.51 7.55 -4.54
N LEU A 112 -26.17 7.54 -4.59
CA LEU A 112 -25.37 6.31 -4.65
C LEU A 112 -25.38 5.55 -3.33
N TRP A 113 -25.41 6.27 -2.20
CA TRP A 113 -25.24 5.71 -0.85
C TRP A 113 -26.56 5.50 -0.11
N ASN A 114 -27.65 6.05 -0.62
CA ASN A 114 -28.99 5.89 -0.06
C ASN A 114 -29.75 4.75 -0.74
N THR A 115 -30.43 3.93 0.07
CA THR A 115 -31.30 2.82 -0.37
C THR A 115 -32.79 3.15 -0.29
N LEU A 116 -33.16 4.43 -0.13
CA LEU A 116 -34.55 4.86 -0.01
C LEU A 116 -35.31 4.71 -1.32
#